data_AF-A0A126RDY6-F1
#
_entry.id   AF-A0A126RDY6-F1
#
_cell.length_a   1.000
_cell.length_b   1.000
_cell.length_c   1.000
_cell.angle_alpha   90.00
_cell.angle_beta   90.00
_cell.angle_gamma   90.00
#
_symmetry.space_group_name_H-M   'P 1'
#
loop_
_entity.id
_entity.type
_entity.pdbx_description
1 polymer ?
#
loop_
_entity_poly.entity_id
_entity_poly.type
_entity_poly.pdbx_seq_one_letter_code
_entity_poly.pdbx_strand_id
1 'polypeptide(L)'
;MDARSGPYHRAMTSSIDLIFPHWAATWNNLARSNALVRSRCPSCGIQLRVDPSIQAFRFGPSASPVDQLDRCTMVGCHGQVFFTVARSYGRQWLTMLSRDDLRDTLTSAAPAANAVSLGLVGAGPSPS
;
A
#
# COMPACT_ATOMS: atom_id res chain seq x y z
N MET A 1 -20.90 36.53 34.89
CA MET A 1 -20.96 35.05 34.85
C MET A 1 -20.09 34.60 33.72
N ASP A 2 -18.92 34.09 34.10
CA ASP A 2 -17.75 33.87 33.28
C ASP A 2 -17.85 32.75 32.25
N ALA A 3 -17.11 33.00 31.16
CA ALA A 3 -16.49 32.10 30.20
C ALA A 3 -16.61 30.58 30.42
N ARG A 4 -16.96 29.88 29.33
CA ARG A 4 -16.25 28.65 28.95
C ARG A 4 -16.29 28.41 27.45
N SER A 5 -15.30 29.02 26.79
CA SER A 5 -14.77 28.60 25.49
C SER A 5 -14.46 27.11 25.51
N GLY A 6 -14.97 26.34 24.55
CA GLY A 6 -14.54 24.97 24.30
C GLY A 6 -13.82 24.89 22.97
N PRO A 7 -12.48 24.85 22.91
CA PRO A 7 -11.76 24.79 21.65
C PRO A 7 -11.04 23.44 21.50
N TYR A 8 -11.75 22.31 21.38
CA TYR A 8 -11.08 21.03 21.05
C TYR A 8 -11.97 20.10 20.22
N HIS A 9 -12.23 20.48 18.98
CA HIS A 9 -12.30 19.51 17.88
C HIS A 9 -11.68 20.16 16.64
N ARG A 10 -10.39 20.49 16.73
CA ARG A 10 -9.54 20.46 15.54
C ARG A 10 -9.51 19.00 15.13
N ALA A 11 -10.41 18.63 14.21
CA ALA A 11 -10.36 17.34 13.55
C ALA A 11 -8.93 17.20 13.03
N MET A 12 -8.18 16.29 13.66
CA MET A 12 -6.92 15.81 13.13
C MET A 12 -7.26 15.21 11.77
N THR A 13 -7.13 16.00 10.72
CA THR A 13 -6.73 15.52 9.40
C THR A 13 -5.39 14.84 9.67
N SER A 14 -5.46 13.57 10.05
CA SER A 14 -4.34 12.82 10.61
C SER A 14 -3.26 12.80 9.54
N SER A 15 -2.00 13.05 9.92
CA SER A 15 -0.84 13.27 9.04
C SER A 15 -0.64 12.23 7.93
N ILE A 16 -1.36 11.10 7.98
CA ILE A 16 -1.51 10.09 6.92
C ILE A 16 -2.04 10.69 5.61
N ASP A 17 -2.97 11.65 5.65
CA ASP A 17 -3.54 12.28 4.43
C ASP A 17 -2.49 13.07 3.61
N LEU A 18 -1.36 13.44 4.23
CA LEU A 18 -0.25 14.12 3.54
C LEU A 18 0.68 13.15 2.82
N ILE A 19 0.75 11.88 3.26
CA ILE A 19 1.68 10.88 2.73
C ILE A 19 0.98 9.98 1.69
N PHE A 20 -0.29 9.66 1.93
CA PHE A 20 -1.08 8.81 1.05
C PHE A 20 -2.25 9.59 0.44
N PRO A 21 -2.43 9.49 -0.88
CA PRO A 21 -3.53 10.19 -1.53
C PRO A 21 -4.88 9.63 -1.08
N HIS A 22 -5.91 10.47 -0.95
CA HIS A 22 -7.24 10.07 -0.49
C HIS A 22 -7.86 8.87 -1.23
N TRP A 23 -7.54 8.68 -2.51
CA TRP A 23 -8.03 7.52 -3.28
C TRP A 23 -7.51 6.18 -2.74
N ALA A 24 -6.40 6.18 -2.00
CA ALA A 24 -5.78 5.00 -1.38
C ALA A 24 -6.06 4.89 0.13
N ALA A 25 -6.84 5.80 0.71
CA ALA A 25 -7.01 5.92 2.16
C ALA A 25 -7.77 4.76 2.81
N THR A 26 -8.66 4.10 2.06
CA THR A 26 -9.50 3.00 2.59
C THR A 26 -9.66 1.87 1.60
N TRP A 27 -9.96 0.67 2.10
CA TRP A 27 -10.28 -0.49 1.27
C TRP A 27 -11.47 -0.25 0.34
N ASN A 28 -12.52 0.45 0.80
CA ASN A 28 -13.66 0.78 -0.05
C ASN A 28 -13.32 1.80 -1.15
N ASN A 29 -12.44 2.77 -0.89
CA ASN A 29 -11.97 3.68 -1.93
C ASN A 29 -11.20 2.92 -3.02
N LEU A 30 -10.33 1.99 -2.61
CA LEU A 30 -9.62 1.12 -3.54
C LEU A 30 -10.60 0.25 -4.34
N ALA A 31 -11.57 -0.39 -3.68
CA ALA A 31 -12.55 -1.28 -4.32
C ALA A 31 -13.47 -0.58 -5.32
N ARG A 32 -13.84 0.67 -5.06
CA ARG A 32 -14.67 1.48 -5.96
C ARG A 32 -13.87 2.13 -7.09
N SER A 33 -12.55 2.01 -7.06
CA SER A 33 -11.67 2.53 -8.09
C SER A 33 -11.12 1.38 -8.93
N ASN A 34 -10.64 1.67 -10.14
CA ASN A 34 -9.89 0.69 -10.95
C ASN A 34 -8.47 0.46 -10.41
N ALA A 35 -8.28 0.57 -9.08
CA ALA A 35 -6.99 0.40 -8.44
C ALA A 35 -6.55 -1.06 -8.47
N LEU A 36 -5.25 -1.23 -8.62
CA LEU A 36 -4.57 -2.52 -8.52
C LEU A 36 -4.00 -2.63 -7.11
N VAL A 37 -4.26 -3.74 -6.43
CA VAL A 37 -3.70 -4.02 -5.11
C VAL A 37 -2.88 -5.29 -5.15
N ARG A 38 -1.73 -5.26 -4.48
CA ARG A 38 -0.90 -6.45 -4.26
C ARG A 38 -0.46 -6.53 -2.81
N SER A 39 -0.35 -7.73 -2.28
CA SER A 39 0.41 -8.01 -1.07
C SER A 39 1.84 -8.38 -1.45
N ARG A 40 2.83 -8.01 -0.62
CA ARG A 40 4.23 -8.38 -0.77
C ARG A 40 4.81 -8.87 0.55
N CYS A 41 5.47 -10.02 0.55
CA CYS A 41 6.24 -10.50 1.70
C CYS A 41 7.70 -10.05 1.59
N PRO A 42 8.27 -9.34 2.57
CA PRO A 42 9.69 -9.00 2.55
C PRO A 42 10.60 -10.21 2.85
N SER A 43 10.08 -11.25 3.53
CA SER A 43 10.87 -12.43 3.91
C SER A 43 11.12 -13.39 2.74
N CYS A 44 10.09 -13.74 1.96
CA CYS A 44 10.22 -14.67 0.83
C CYS A 44 10.08 -13.99 -0.55
N GLY A 45 9.81 -12.69 -0.58
CA GLY A 45 9.70 -11.92 -1.83
C GLY A 45 8.42 -12.15 -2.63
N ILE A 46 7.51 -13.05 -2.22
CA ILE A 46 6.27 -13.30 -2.98
C ILE A 46 5.43 -12.03 -3.08
N GLN A 47 4.84 -11.82 -4.25
CA GLN A 47 3.88 -10.75 -4.48
C GLN A 47 2.58 -11.30 -5.10
N LEU A 48 1.46 -11.13 -4.42
CA LEU A 48 0.16 -11.68 -4.86
C LEU A 48 -0.81 -10.55 -5.18
N ARG A 49 -1.62 -10.72 -6.22
CA ARG A 49 -2.74 -9.82 -6.49
C ARG A 49 -3.80 -10.00 -5.42
N VAL A 50 -4.42 -8.89 -5.03
CA VAL A 50 -5.44 -8.86 -3.98
C VAL A 50 -6.67 -8.15 -4.51
N ASP A 51 -7.84 -8.73 -4.26
CA ASP A 51 -9.12 -8.06 -4.53
C ASP A 51 -9.43 -7.10 -3.36
N PRO A 52 -9.47 -5.77 -3.60
CA PRO A 52 -9.76 -4.80 -2.56
C PRO A 52 -11.17 -4.96 -1.95
N SER A 53 -12.14 -5.51 -2.67
CA SER A 53 -13.50 -5.76 -2.16
C SER A 53 -13.51 -6.86 -1.11
N ILE A 54 -12.70 -7.92 -1.32
CA ILE A 54 -12.52 -8.99 -0.33
C ILE A 54 -11.81 -8.47 0.92
N GLN A 55 -10.84 -7.56 0.77
CA GLN A 55 -10.19 -6.94 1.92
C GLN A 55 -11.11 -5.97 2.67
N ALA A 56 -11.95 -5.22 1.96
CA ALA A 56 -12.99 -4.39 2.56
C ALA A 56 -13.97 -5.24 3.38
N PHE A 57 -14.32 -6.44 2.92
CA PHE A 57 -15.14 -7.38 3.67
C PHE A 57 -14.41 -7.93 4.91
N ARG A 58 -13.13 -8.28 4.77
CA ARG A 58 -12.32 -8.87 5.85
C ARG A 58 -11.95 -7.90 6.96
N PHE A 59 -11.51 -6.70 6.60
CA PHE A 59 -10.96 -5.70 7.53
C PHE A 59 -11.92 -4.56 7.84
N GLY A 60 -13.00 -4.44 7.06
CA GLY A 60 -13.95 -3.33 7.14
C GLY A 60 -13.74 -2.33 5.99
N PRO A 61 -14.82 -1.77 5.43
CA PRO A 61 -14.75 -0.92 4.24
C PRO A 61 -14.01 0.40 4.49
N SER A 62 -14.09 0.94 5.70
CA SER A 62 -13.40 2.17 6.11
C SER A 62 -11.99 1.94 6.67
N ALA A 63 -11.55 0.68 6.81
CA ALA A 63 -10.21 0.39 7.30
C ALA A 63 -9.14 0.84 6.29
N SER A 64 -8.04 1.35 6.82
CA SER A 64 -6.89 1.81 6.02
C SER A 64 -5.98 0.65 5.67
N PRO A 65 -5.53 0.54 4.39
CA PRO A 65 -4.50 -0.42 4.00
C PRO A 65 -3.09 -0.01 4.46
N VAL A 66 -2.90 1.23 4.96
CA VAL A 66 -1.60 1.75 5.41
C VAL A 66 -1.17 1.06 6.70
N ASP A 67 0.06 0.54 6.71
CA ASP A 67 0.66 -0.24 7.81
C ASP A 67 -0.16 -1.48 8.20
N GLN A 68 -1.15 -1.85 7.40
CA GLN A 68 -1.93 -3.05 7.62
C GLN A 68 -1.11 -4.25 7.18
N LEU A 69 -0.86 -5.16 8.12
CA LEU A 69 -0.09 -6.36 7.91
C LEU A 69 -0.98 -7.60 7.94
N ASP A 70 -0.59 -8.62 7.18
CA ASP A 70 -1.26 -9.93 7.19
C ASP A 70 -0.21 -11.05 7.14
N ARG A 71 -0.60 -12.30 7.43
CA ARG A 71 0.31 -13.44 7.36
C ARG A 71 0.62 -13.78 5.90
N CYS A 72 1.88 -14.08 5.60
CA CYS A 72 2.26 -14.63 4.30
C CYS A 72 1.60 -16.01 4.12
N THR A 73 0.95 -16.21 2.96
CA THR A 73 0.25 -17.46 2.63
C THR A 73 1.14 -18.49 1.93
N MET A 74 2.37 -18.11 1.55
CA MET A 74 3.33 -19.05 0.98
C MET A 74 3.69 -20.15 1.96
N VAL A 75 3.64 -21.39 1.49
CA VAL A 75 4.02 -22.58 2.26
C VAL A 75 5.48 -22.46 2.72
N GLY A 76 5.72 -22.71 4.01
CA GLY A 76 7.05 -22.61 4.62
C GLY A 76 7.52 -21.18 4.93
N CYS A 77 6.74 -20.15 4.58
CA CYS A 77 7.03 -18.78 5.00
C CYS A 77 6.18 -18.39 6.22
N HIS A 78 6.84 -17.88 7.26
CA HIS A 78 6.18 -17.39 8.47
C HIS A 78 6.20 -15.85 8.59
N GLY A 79 6.59 -15.17 7.51
CA GLY A 79 6.66 -13.72 7.45
C GLY A 79 5.28 -13.06 7.40
N GLN A 80 5.29 -11.73 7.41
CA GLN A 80 4.11 -10.91 7.19
C GLN A 80 4.14 -10.31 5.79
N VAL A 81 3.00 -9.81 5.32
CA VAL A 81 2.88 -9.07 4.06
C VAL A 81 2.39 -7.67 4.33
N PHE A 82 2.84 -6.73 3.52
CA PHE A 82 2.30 -5.37 3.43
C PHE A 82 1.64 -5.18 2.06
N PHE A 83 0.88 -4.10 1.92
CA PHE A 83 0.16 -3.81 0.68
C PHE A 83 0.88 -2.76 -0.18
N THR A 84 0.76 -2.94 -1.49
CA THR A 84 1.14 -1.96 -2.50
C THR A 84 -0.06 -1.70 -3.41
N VAL A 85 -0.23 -0.46 -3.85
CA VAL A 85 -1.39 -0.06 -4.65
C VAL A 85 -0.98 0.80 -5.84
N ALA A 86 -1.68 0.67 -6.96
CA ALA A 86 -1.57 1.59 -8.09
C ALA A 86 -2.98 2.03 -8.50
N ARG A 87 -3.15 3.32 -8.81
CA ARG A 87 -4.49 3.87 -9.13
C ARG A 87 -5.13 3.22 -10.35
N SER A 88 -4.31 2.81 -11.31
CA SER A 88 -4.72 2.07 -12.52
C SER A 88 -3.48 1.41 -13.13
N TYR A 89 -3.68 0.59 -14.17
CA TYR A 89 -2.58 0.08 -15.00
C TYR A 89 -1.67 1.21 -15.51
N GLY A 90 -0.37 0.93 -15.60
CA GLY A 90 0.65 1.87 -16.07
C GLY A 90 0.99 3.03 -15.11
N ARG A 91 0.32 3.11 -13.94
CA ARG A 91 0.63 4.12 -12.93
C ARG A 91 1.65 3.61 -11.91
N GLN A 92 2.29 4.55 -11.24
CA GLN A 92 3.24 4.28 -10.17
C GLN A 92 2.57 3.50 -9.04
N TRP A 93 3.29 2.51 -8.51
CA TRP A 93 2.90 1.78 -7.31
C TRP A 93 3.31 2.55 -6.06
N LEU A 94 2.39 2.66 -5.11
CA LEU A 94 2.60 3.19 -3.77
C LEU A 94 2.75 2.03 -2.80
N THR A 95 3.79 2.08 -1.96
CA THR A 95 3.94 1.17 -0.82
C THR A 95 3.15 1.71 0.36
N MET A 96 2.19 0.95 0.86
CA MET A 96 1.27 1.36 1.92
C MET A 96 1.90 1.14 3.32
N LEU A 97 3.07 1.74 3.54
CA LEU A 97 3.77 1.75 4.81
C LEU A 97 4.09 3.20 5.19
N SER A 98 3.60 3.66 6.33
CA SER A 98 3.91 4.98 6.88
C SER A 98 5.02 4.92 7.93
N ARG A 99 5.07 3.84 8.72
CA ARG A 99 6.01 3.70 9.83
C ARG A 99 7.42 3.38 9.37
N ASP A 100 8.41 4.07 9.92
CA ASP A 100 9.81 3.93 9.54
C ASP A 100 10.36 2.52 9.83
N ASP A 101 9.98 1.89 10.94
CA ASP A 101 10.43 0.53 11.28
C ASP A 101 10.00 -0.52 10.24
N LEU A 102 8.82 -0.34 9.65
CA LEU A 102 8.33 -1.20 8.58
C LEU A 102 9.03 -0.90 7.25
N ARG A 103 9.37 0.37 6.98
CA ARG A 103 10.11 0.78 5.78
C ARG A 103 11.55 0.31 5.82
N ASP A 104 12.21 0.33 6.97
CA ASP A 104 13.57 -0.19 7.15
C ASP A 104 13.62 -1.70 6.90
N THR A 105 12.61 -2.43 7.38
CA THR A 105 12.44 -3.86 7.08
C THR A 105 12.33 -4.12 5.56
N LEU A 106 11.68 -3.21 4.83
CA LEU A 106 11.57 -3.31 3.37
C LEU A 106 12.91 -3.05 2.65
N THR A 107 13.75 -2.16 3.18
CA THR A 107 15.06 -1.85 2.57
C THR A 107 15.98 -3.07 2.53
N SER A 108 15.87 -3.95 3.54
CA SER A 108 16.61 -5.22 3.61
C SER A 108 15.83 -6.42 3.05
N ALA A 109 14.68 -6.20 2.40
CA ALA A 109 13.79 -7.27 1.98
C ALA A 109 14.30 -8.03 0.75
N ALA A 110 13.85 -9.29 0.64
CA ALA A 110 13.99 -10.04 -0.59
C ALA A 110 13.37 -9.26 -1.79
N PRO A 111 14.02 -9.29 -2.97
CA PRO A 111 13.42 -8.73 -4.18
C PRO A 111 12.10 -9.45 -4.46
N ALA A 112 11.20 -8.77 -5.19
CA ALA A 112 9.92 -9.38 -5.53
C ALA A 112 10.16 -10.60 -6.44
N ALA A 113 9.95 -11.80 -5.90
CA ALA A 113 10.37 -13.07 -6.49
C ALA A 113 9.65 -13.39 -7.81
N ASN A 114 8.46 -12.84 -8.00
CA ASN A 114 7.63 -13.01 -9.19
C ASN A 114 7.32 -11.69 -9.91
N ALA A 115 8.09 -10.62 -9.64
CA ALA A 115 8.00 -9.41 -10.43
C ALA A 115 8.85 -9.58 -11.70
N VAL A 116 8.20 -9.86 -12.83
CA VAL A 116 8.85 -9.68 -14.14
C VAL A 116 9.11 -8.19 -14.32
N SER A 117 10.38 -7.80 -14.31
CA SER A 117 10.79 -6.47 -14.76
C SER A 117 10.67 -6.46 -16.28
N LEU A 118 9.63 -5.82 -16.84
CA LEU A 118 9.67 -5.46 -18.25
C LEU A 118 10.71 -4.34 -18.40
N GLY A 119 11.92 -4.71 -18.79
CA GLY A 119 12.92 -3.76 -19.26
C GLY A 119 12.44 -3.16 -20.58
N LEU A 120 11.67 -2.07 -20.51
CA LEU A 120 11.56 -1.17 -21.66
C LEU A 120 12.92 -0.46 -21.80
N VAL A 121 13.87 -1.14 -22.43
CA VAL A 121 15.05 -0.50 -23.01
C VAL A 121 14.53 0.50 -24.04
N GLY A 122 14.74 1.79 -23.79
CA GLY A 122 14.53 2.82 -24.78
C GLY A 122 15.39 2.53 -25.99
N ALA A 123 14.76 2.20 -27.11
CA ALA A 123 15.39 2.24 -28.41
C ALA A 123 15.69 3.72 -28.75
N GLY A 124 16.85 4.21 -28.33
CA GLY A 124 17.46 5.42 -28.87
C GLY A 124 18.10 5.13 -30.23
N PRO A 125 18.11 6.09 -31.16
CA PRO A 125 18.42 5.82 -32.57
C PRO A 125 19.90 5.52 -32.79
N SER A 126 20.16 4.55 -33.68
CA SER A 126 21.51 4.26 -34.19
C SER A 126 22.09 5.49 -34.89
N PRO A 127 23.32 5.93 -34.58
CA PRO A 127 24.01 6.90 -35.42
C PRO A 127 24.46 6.22 -36.73
N SER A 128 24.15 6.87 -37.86
CA SER A 128 24.78 6.61 -39.16
C SER A 128 26.07 7.40 -39.29
#